data_AF-A0AAV6PD91-F1
#
_entry.id   AF-A0AAV6PD91-F1
#
_cell.length_a   1.000
_cell.length_b   1.000
_cell.length_c   1.000
_cell.angle_alpha   90.00
_cell.angle_beta   90.00
_cell.angle_gamma   90.00
#
_symmetry.space_group_name_H-M   'P 1'
#
loop_
_entity.id
_entity.type
_entity.pdbx_description
1 polymer ?
#
loop_
_entity_poly.entity_id
_entity_poly.type
_entity_poly.pdbx_seq_one_letter_code
_entity_poly.pdbx_strand_id
1 'polypeptide(L)'
;MVTQSRVHLHSLALLLFVVHLSRPVCVNAPSESKAVVGRPMLLTCISCLRREEVKVKTRVDWFYMPNNDRDVPKTPIFLYENDTPVELDGPFKDRLTWNGSQDLQDVSIQIRNVTLNDSGVYECQVYREFEFKFFTPSVVVVKNITLKVKEKGVTNCFPLFPHSYPALLSFYL
;
A
#
# COMPACT_ATOMS: atom_id res chain seq x y z
N MET A 1 36.73 38.19 14.00
CA MET A 1 35.33 38.18 13.52
C MET A 1 35.15 36.95 12.64
N VAL A 2 34.46 35.92 13.14
CA VAL A 2 34.13 34.75 12.32
C VAL A 2 33.07 35.22 11.32
N THR A 3 33.40 35.18 10.02
CA THR A 3 32.48 35.65 8.97
C THR A 3 31.26 34.73 8.91
N GLN A 4 30.06 35.32 8.92
CA GLN A 4 28.77 34.62 8.86
C GLN A 4 28.70 33.57 7.74
N SER A 5 29.40 33.80 6.63
CA SER A 5 29.57 32.88 5.50
C SER A 5 30.29 31.57 5.86
N ARG A 6 31.30 31.61 6.74
CA ARG A 6 32.02 30.40 7.20
C ARG A 6 31.13 29.52 8.07
N VAL A 7 30.32 30.13 8.95
CA VAL A 7 29.38 29.41 9.82
C VAL A 7 28.31 28.73 8.98
N HIS A 8 27.76 29.41 7.97
CA HIS A 8 26.80 28.83 7.03
C HIS A 8 27.39 27.67 6.21
N LEU A 9 28.65 27.78 5.78
CA LEU A 9 29.30 26.72 5.02
C LEU A 9 29.54 25.47 5.89
N HIS A 10 29.95 25.65 7.14
CA HIS A 10 30.13 24.55 8.09
C HIS A 10 28.81 23.89 8.48
N SER A 11 27.74 24.66 8.69
CA SER A 11 26.42 24.09 8.99
C SER A 11 25.83 23.35 7.79
N LEU A 12 25.99 23.86 6.56
CA LEU A 12 25.58 23.19 5.34
C LEU A 12 26.38 21.89 5.12
N ALA A 13 27.69 21.92 5.36
CA ALA A 13 28.53 20.72 5.28
C ALA A 13 28.10 19.67 6.31
N LEU A 14 27.82 20.07 7.56
CA LEU A 14 27.31 19.16 8.59
C LEU A 14 25.96 18.54 8.19
N LEU A 15 25.04 19.33 7.64
CA LEU A 15 23.75 18.86 7.15
C LEU A 15 23.92 17.83 6.02
N LEU A 16 24.79 18.10 5.05
CA LEU A 16 25.11 17.16 3.97
C LEU A 16 25.71 15.85 4.53
N PHE A 17 26.62 15.93 5.50
CA PHE A 17 27.20 14.74 6.14
C PHE A 17 26.17 13.90 6.91
N VAL A 18 25.24 14.54 7.63
CA VAL A 18 24.16 13.83 8.35
C VAL A 18 23.21 13.15 7.38
N VAL A 19 22.85 13.79 6.28
CA VAL A 19 22.00 13.20 5.21
C VAL A 19 22.69 12.02 4.52
N HIS A 20 24.02 12.06 4.35
CA HIS A 20 24.77 10.93 3.79
C HIS A 20 24.86 9.71 4.72
N LEU A 21 24.67 9.87 6.03
CA LEU A 21 24.70 8.75 6.98
C LEU A 21 23.35 8.03 7.13
N SER A 22 22.24 8.66 6.74
CA SER A 22 20.94 8.00 6.77
C SER A 22 20.82 7.01 5.60
N ARG A 23 20.94 5.71 5.90
CA ARG A 23 20.59 4.65 4.95
C ARG A 23 19.08 4.45 4.95
N PRO A 24 18.45 4.27 3.77
CA PRO A 24 17.04 3.87 3.73
C PRO A 24 16.89 2.50 4.42
N VAL A 25 15.85 2.35 5.23
CA VAL A 25 15.53 1.11 5.95
C VAL A 25 14.17 0.60 5.46
N CYS A 26 14.09 -0.68 5.13
CA CYS A 26 12.81 -1.31 4.86
C CYS A 26 12.03 -1.52 6.16
N VAL A 27 10.76 -1.09 6.18
CA VAL A 27 9.85 -1.29 7.30
C VAL A 27 8.58 -1.98 6.82
N ASN A 28 8.18 -3.03 7.54
CA ASN A 28 6.91 -3.69 7.28
C ASN A 28 5.75 -2.78 7.72
N ALA A 29 5.08 -2.14 6.77
CA ALA A 29 3.86 -1.39 7.01
C ALA A 29 2.61 -2.21 6.66
N PRO A 30 1.48 -2.03 7.36
CA PRO A 30 0.19 -2.59 6.96
C PRO A 30 -0.38 -1.85 5.75
N SER A 31 -1.18 -2.54 4.94
CA SER A 31 -1.95 -1.92 3.85
C SER A 31 -3.10 -1.09 4.38
N GLU A 32 -3.50 -0.09 3.60
CA GLU A 32 -4.79 0.57 3.76
C GLU A 32 -5.94 -0.45 3.59
N SER A 33 -7.04 -0.23 4.31
CA SER A 33 -8.19 -1.14 4.38
C SER A 33 -9.48 -0.55 3.82
N LYS A 34 -9.45 0.69 3.33
CA LYS A 34 -10.62 1.40 2.83
C LYS A 34 -10.34 1.96 1.45
N ALA A 35 -11.22 1.68 0.51
CA ALA A 35 -11.17 2.26 -0.83
C ALA A 35 -12.48 2.99 -1.15
N VAL A 36 -12.43 3.84 -2.16
CA VAL A 36 -13.59 4.56 -2.69
C VAL A 36 -13.85 4.09 -4.12
N VAL A 37 -15.11 3.88 -4.47
CA VAL A 37 -15.52 3.48 -5.81
C VAL A 37 -14.93 4.41 -6.89
N GLY A 38 -14.40 3.82 -7.96
CA GLY A 38 -13.81 4.48 -9.12
C GLY A 38 -12.40 5.04 -8.88
N ARG A 39 -11.87 4.98 -7.67
CA ARG A 39 -10.46 5.33 -7.39
C ARG A 39 -9.57 4.10 -7.50
N PRO A 40 -8.27 4.26 -7.83
CA PRO A 40 -7.31 3.18 -7.68
C PRO A 40 -7.10 2.87 -6.19
N MET A 41 -6.84 1.60 -5.88
CA MET A 41 -6.45 1.15 -4.55
C MET A 41 -5.13 0.40 -4.63
N LEU A 42 -4.18 0.79 -3.79
CA LEU A 42 -2.92 0.07 -3.62
C LEU A 42 -3.07 -0.94 -2.48
N LEU A 43 -2.85 -2.22 -2.80
CA LEU A 43 -2.79 -3.29 -1.80
C LEU A 43 -1.33 -3.48 -1.40
N THR A 44 -0.95 -2.87 -0.26
CA THR A 44 0.44 -2.85 0.17
C THR A 44 0.87 -4.20 0.74
N CYS A 45 1.89 -4.83 0.15
CA CYS A 45 2.52 -6.03 0.69
C CYS A 45 4.04 -5.85 0.75
N ILE A 46 4.52 -5.30 1.87
CA ILE A 46 5.95 -5.18 2.14
C ILE A 46 6.41 -6.38 2.95
N SER A 47 7.46 -7.06 2.52
CA SER A 47 8.12 -8.15 3.23
C SER A 47 9.61 -7.90 3.24
N CYS A 48 10.11 -7.19 4.26
CA CYS A 48 11.52 -6.80 4.31
C CYS A 48 12.46 -8.02 4.44
N LEU A 49 13.56 -8.00 3.69
CA LEU A 49 14.63 -8.97 3.83
C LEU A 49 15.45 -8.62 5.08
N ARG A 50 15.75 -9.63 5.91
CA ARG A 50 16.58 -9.41 7.12
C ARG A 50 18.06 -9.23 6.80
N ARG A 51 18.52 -9.76 5.67
CA ARG A 51 19.92 -9.71 5.23
C ARG A 51 19.94 -9.46 3.72
N GLU A 52 20.45 -8.31 3.31
CA GLU A 52 20.45 -7.82 1.92
C GLU A 52 21.46 -8.56 1.02
N GLU A 53 22.50 -9.18 1.60
CA GLU A 53 23.63 -9.76 0.84
C GLU A 53 23.43 -11.21 0.37
N VAL A 54 22.27 -11.82 0.64
CA VAL A 54 22.00 -13.22 0.25
C VAL A 54 21.28 -13.26 -1.08
N LYS A 55 21.75 -14.09 -2.01
CA LYS A 55 21.03 -14.36 -3.25
C LYS A 55 19.71 -15.07 -2.92
N VAL A 56 18.60 -14.47 -3.30
CA VAL A 56 17.26 -14.96 -2.99
C VAL A 56 16.45 -15.06 -4.27
N LYS A 57 15.82 -16.22 -4.48
CA LYS A 57 14.75 -16.38 -5.45
C LYS A 57 13.42 -16.09 -4.77
N THR A 58 12.67 -15.13 -5.28
CA THR A 58 11.37 -14.72 -4.73
C THR A 58 10.25 -15.08 -5.69
N ARG A 59 9.19 -15.68 -5.15
CA ARG A 59 7.90 -15.88 -5.81
C ARG A 59 6.81 -15.23 -4.97
N VAL A 60 5.85 -14.58 -5.61
CA VAL A 60 4.73 -13.93 -4.93
C VAL A 60 3.43 -14.41 -5.54
N ASP A 61 2.55 -14.97 -4.72
CA ASP A 61 1.21 -15.36 -5.10
C ASP A 61 0.21 -14.44 -4.40
N TRP A 62 -0.68 -13.82 -5.18
CA TRP A 62 -1.80 -13.06 -4.67
C TRP A 62 -3.11 -13.81 -4.86
N PHE A 63 -3.91 -13.84 -3.79
CA PHE A 63 -5.22 -14.48 -3.77
C PHE A 63 -6.31 -13.52 -3.33
N TYR A 64 -7.51 -13.74 -3.84
CA TYR A 64 -8.73 -13.06 -3.44
C TYR A 64 -9.71 -14.04 -2.81
N MET A 65 -10.34 -13.61 -1.72
CA MET A 65 -11.48 -14.28 -1.10
C MET A 65 -12.58 -13.23 -0.84
N PRO A 66 -13.83 -13.44 -1.29
CA PRO A 66 -14.90 -12.46 -1.06
C PRO A 66 -15.21 -12.28 0.44
N ASN A 67 -15.07 -13.34 1.23
CA ASN A 67 -15.20 -13.34 2.69
C ASN A 67 -14.05 -14.12 3.32
N ASN A 68 -13.79 -13.92 4.62
CA ASN A 68 -12.78 -14.68 5.38
C ASN A 68 -13.26 -16.09 5.78
N ASP A 69 -14.12 -16.69 4.97
CA ASP A 69 -14.66 -18.02 5.23
C ASP A 69 -13.66 -19.08 4.79
N ARG A 70 -13.40 -20.07 5.66
CA ARG A 70 -12.40 -21.11 5.40
C ARG A 70 -12.87 -22.13 4.37
N ASP A 71 -14.18 -22.21 4.15
CA ASP A 71 -14.79 -23.16 3.22
C ASP A 71 -14.80 -22.64 1.78
N VAL A 72 -14.50 -21.35 1.56
CA VAL A 72 -14.42 -20.76 0.22
C VAL A 72 -12.98 -20.84 -0.30
N PRO A 73 -12.74 -21.48 -1.47
CA PRO A 73 -11.40 -21.60 -2.02
C PRO A 73 -10.83 -20.22 -2.41
N LYS A 74 -9.54 -20.06 -2.18
CA LYS A 74 -8.77 -18.87 -2.56
C LYS A 74 -8.67 -18.79 -4.08
N THR A 75 -9.08 -17.66 -4.67
CA THR A 75 -8.94 -17.44 -6.11
C THR A 75 -7.60 -16.78 -6.39
N PRO A 76 -6.69 -17.39 -7.17
CA PRO A 76 -5.43 -16.74 -7.55
C PRO A 76 -5.71 -15.59 -8.52
N ILE A 77 -5.11 -14.41 -8.28
CA ILE A 77 -5.38 -13.20 -9.06
C ILE A 77 -4.11 -12.57 -9.67
N PHE A 78 -2.94 -12.82 -9.09
CA PHE A 78 -1.68 -12.28 -9.59
C PHE A 78 -0.52 -13.17 -9.17
N LEU A 79 0.49 -13.29 -10.02
CA LEU A 79 1.71 -14.06 -9.79
C LEU A 79 2.93 -13.19 -10.14
N TYR A 80 3.95 -13.22 -9.29
CA TYR A 80 5.30 -12.81 -9.66
C TYR A 80 6.21 -14.03 -9.56
N GLU A 81 6.81 -14.42 -10.68
CA GLU A 81 7.78 -15.52 -10.74
C GLU A 81 8.75 -15.28 -11.90
N ASN A 82 10.02 -15.65 -11.71
CA ASN A 82 11.07 -15.50 -12.73
C ASN A 82 11.13 -14.08 -13.34
N ASP A 83 11.15 -13.07 -12.46
CA ASP A 83 11.23 -11.65 -12.81
C ASP A 83 10.10 -11.10 -13.68
N THR A 84 8.97 -11.81 -13.71
CA THR A 84 7.81 -11.46 -14.52
C THR A 84 6.56 -11.34 -13.65
N PRO A 85 5.94 -10.15 -13.55
CA PRO A 85 4.60 -10.00 -13.00
C PRO A 85 3.55 -10.44 -14.03
N VAL A 86 2.64 -11.31 -13.62
CA VAL A 86 1.58 -11.88 -14.44
C VAL A 86 0.23 -11.71 -13.73
N GLU A 87 -0.68 -11.01 -14.39
CA GLU A 87 -2.09 -11.00 -13.99
C GLU A 87 -2.74 -12.32 -14.40
N LEU A 88 -3.49 -12.94 -13.48
CA LEU A 88 -4.15 -14.21 -13.74
C LEU A 88 -5.62 -13.99 -14.13
N ASP A 89 -6.19 -14.96 -14.84
CA ASP A 89 -7.60 -14.91 -15.21
C ASP A 89 -8.51 -14.87 -13.96
N GLY A 90 -9.59 -14.10 -14.04
CA GLY A 90 -10.53 -13.97 -12.93
C GLY A 90 -11.27 -12.63 -12.91
N PRO A 91 -11.92 -12.28 -11.78
CA PRO A 91 -12.76 -11.08 -11.65
C PRO A 91 -11.97 -9.75 -11.69
N PHE A 92 -10.65 -9.82 -11.68
CA PHE A 92 -9.77 -8.65 -11.67
C PHE A 92 -9.03 -8.41 -12.98
N LYS A 93 -9.19 -9.30 -13.97
CA LYS A 93 -8.48 -9.23 -15.26
C LYS A 93 -8.52 -7.82 -15.88
N ASP A 94 -7.38 -7.37 -16.39
CA ASP A 94 -7.13 -6.05 -16.99
C ASP A 94 -7.24 -4.88 -15.99
N ARG A 95 -7.38 -5.15 -14.69
CA ARG A 95 -7.51 -4.13 -13.63
C ARG A 95 -6.39 -4.18 -12.62
N LEU A 96 -5.56 -5.22 -12.58
CA LEU A 96 -4.42 -5.30 -11.67
C LEU A 96 -3.15 -4.81 -12.34
N THR A 97 -2.30 -4.19 -11.52
CA THR A 97 -0.95 -3.77 -11.94
C THR A 97 0.06 -4.04 -10.85
N TRP A 98 1.25 -4.46 -11.25
CA TRP A 98 2.39 -4.58 -10.35
C TRP A 98 2.85 -3.21 -9.88
N ASN A 99 3.01 -3.04 -8.57
CA ASN A 99 3.53 -1.83 -7.94
C ASN A 99 4.60 -2.18 -6.88
N GLY A 100 5.35 -3.26 -7.11
CA GLY A 100 6.45 -3.67 -6.25
C GLY A 100 7.78 -3.02 -6.61
N SER A 101 8.72 -3.09 -5.67
CA SER A 101 10.09 -2.61 -5.81
C SER A 101 10.98 -3.63 -6.54
N GLN A 102 12.09 -3.14 -7.12
CA GLN A 102 13.04 -3.97 -7.85
C GLN A 102 13.76 -5.01 -6.96
N ASP A 103 13.97 -4.70 -5.68
CA ASP A 103 14.58 -5.59 -4.69
C ASP A 103 13.58 -6.58 -4.08
N LEU A 104 12.32 -6.55 -4.54
CA LEU A 104 11.23 -7.43 -4.12
C LEU A 104 10.99 -7.42 -2.60
N GLN A 105 11.34 -6.32 -1.94
CA GLN A 105 10.94 -6.05 -0.56
C GLN A 105 9.52 -5.49 -0.48
N ASP A 106 9.12 -4.69 -1.47
CA ASP A 106 7.73 -4.30 -1.71
C ASP A 106 7.19 -5.10 -2.89
N VAL A 107 6.11 -5.86 -2.68
CA VAL A 107 5.49 -6.72 -3.69
C VAL A 107 4.00 -6.40 -3.86
N SER A 108 3.69 -5.11 -3.70
CA SER A 108 2.34 -4.57 -3.77
C SER A 108 1.74 -4.65 -5.18
N ILE A 109 0.41 -4.77 -5.22
CA ILE A 109 -0.38 -4.66 -6.46
C ILE A 109 -1.38 -3.52 -6.33
N GLN A 110 -1.76 -2.93 -7.46
CA GLN A 110 -2.76 -1.88 -7.50
C GLN A 110 -3.98 -2.34 -8.31
N ILE A 111 -5.17 -2.19 -7.72
CA ILE A 111 -6.46 -2.37 -8.38
C ILE A 111 -6.86 -1.03 -9.03
N ARG A 112 -7.15 -1.05 -10.32
CA ARG A 112 -7.69 0.10 -11.07
C ARG A 112 -9.22 0.11 -11.01
N ASN A 113 -9.79 1.32 -10.94
CA ASN A 113 -11.24 1.55 -10.96
C ASN A 113 -12.00 0.62 -10.01
N VAL A 114 -11.74 0.77 -8.71
CA VAL A 114 -12.30 -0.08 -7.68
C VAL A 114 -13.84 -0.04 -7.68
N THR A 115 -14.48 -1.18 -7.50
CA THR A 115 -15.93 -1.37 -7.43
C THR A 115 -16.33 -1.93 -6.06
N LEU A 116 -17.62 -1.87 -5.72
CA LEU A 116 -18.12 -2.41 -4.45
C LEU A 116 -17.84 -3.91 -4.29
N ASN A 117 -17.86 -4.65 -5.41
CA ASN A 117 -17.61 -6.09 -5.47
C ASN A 117 -16.14 -6.47 -5.22
N ASP A 118 -15.22 -5.49 -5.23
CA ASP A 118 -13.81 -5.71 -4.90
C ASP A 118 -13.59 -5.76 -3.37
N SER A 119 -14.63 -5.54 -2.56
CA SER A 119 -14.56 -5.72 -1.11
C SER A 119 -14.35 -7.20 -0.77
N GLY A 120 -13.39 -7.49 0.10
CA GLY A 120 -13.07 -8.85 0.48
C GLY A 120 -11.76 -8.94 1.24
N VAL A 121 -11.17 -10.13 1.27
CA VAL A 121 -9.84 -10.38 1.80
C VAL A 121 -8.91 -10.66 0.65
N TYR A 122 -7.75 -10.01 0.67
CA TYR A 122 -6.65 -10.25 -0.25
C TYR A 122 -5.50 -10.85 0.54
N GLU A 123 -4.96 -11.96 0.06
CA GLU A 123 -3.82 -12.63 0.68
C GLU A 123 -2.61 -12.56 -0.24
N CYS A 124 -1.52 -12.02 0.29
CA CYS A 124 -0.21 -11.98 -0.33
C CYS A 124 0.67 -13.06 0.30
N GLN A 125 1.13 -14.01 -0.50
CA GLN A 125 2.07 -15.04 -0.08
C GLN A 125 3.42 -14.80 -0.73
N VAL A 126 4.43 -14.50 0.08
CA VAL A 126 5.80 -14.23 -0.37
C VAL A 126 6.66 -15.44 -0.04
N TYR A 127 7.01 -16.18 -1.08
CA TYR A 127 7.91 -17.34 -1.03
C TYR A 127 9.33 -16.88 -1.33
N ARG A 128 10.26 -17.22 -0.44
CA ARG A 128 11.68 -16.92 -0.62
C ARG A 128 12.52 -18.15 -0.43
N GLU A 129 13.32 -18.45 -1.43
CA GLU A 129 14.34 -19.48 -1.41
C GLU A 129 15.71 -18.81 -1.35
N PHE A 130 16.46 -19.09 -0.29
CA PHE A 130 17.77 -18.46 -0.07
C PHE A 130 18.87 -19.39 -0.58
N GLU A 131 19.70 -18.91 -1.49
CA GLU A 131 20.81 -19.72 -2.02
C GLU A 131 22.06 -19.54 -1.14
N PHE A 132 22.37 -20.55 -0.31
CA PHE A 132 23.66 -20.64 0.39
C PHE A 132 24.52 -21.76 -0.21
N LYS A 133 25.84 -21.73 0.06
CA LYS A 133 26.81 -22.71 -0.51
C LYS A 133 26.48 -24.18 -0.21
N PHE A 134 25.83 -24.47 0.92
CA PHE A 134 25.62 -25.83 1.41
C PHE A 134 24.17 -26.18 1.71
N PHE A 135 23.26 -25.20 1.65
CA PHE A 135 21.85 -25.39 2.00
C PHE A 135 20.99 -24.33 1.32
N THR A 136 19.72 -24.67 1.05
CA THR A 136 18.77 -23.80 0.35
C THR A 136 17.46 -23.75 1.14
N PRO A 137 17.37 -22.94 2.22
CA PRO A 137 16.16 -22.90 3.02
C PRO A 137 15.11 -22.03 2.32
N SER A 138 13.85 -22.38 2.54
CA SER A 138 12.70 -21.62 2.05
C SER A 138 11.87 -21.05 3.20
N VAL A 139 11.37 -19.84 3.03
CA VAL A 139 10.44 -19.20 3.97
C VAL A 139 9.22 -18.69 3.22
N VAL A 140 8.05 -18.84 3.83
CA VAL A 140 6.79 -18.31 3.31
C VAL A 140 6.24 -17.29 4.30
N VAL A 141 5.96 -16.08 3.82
CA VAL A 141 5.31 -15.03 4.61
C VAL A 141 3.93 -14.78 4.02
N VAL A 142 2.89 -14.90 4.85
CA VAL A 142 1.50 -14.68 4.45
C VAL A 142 1.00 -13.40 5.08
N LYS A 143 0.39 -12.51 4.28
CA LYS A 143 -0.22 -11.25 4.73
C LYS A 143 -1.64 -11.11 4.21
N ASN A 144 -2.57 -10.83 5.11
CA ASN A 144 -3.98 -10.64 4.79
C ASN A 144 -4.38 -9.17 4.87
N ILE A 145 -5.12 -8.72 3.88
CA ILE A 145 -5.64 -7.36 3.75
C ILE A 145 -7.15 -7.45 3.59
N THR A 146 -7.89 -6.93 4.57
CA THR A 146 -9.35 -6.82 4.46
C THR A 146 -9.70 -5.47 3.85
N LEU A 147 -10.16 -5.47 2.60
CA LEU A 147 -10.57 -4.27 1.88
C LEU A 147 -12.07 -4.03 2.05
N LYS A 148 -12.43 -2.81 2.44
CA LYS A 148 -13.82 -2.33 2.44
C LYS A 148 -13.95 -1.15 1.49
N VAL A 149 -14.72 -1.34 0.43
CA VAL A 149 -15.00 -0.30 -0.56
C VAL A 149 -16.24 0.47 -0.13
N LYS A 150 -16.16 1.80 -0.19
CA LYS A 150 -17.29 2.71 0.06
C LYS A 150 -17.66 3.46 -1.21
N GLU A 151 -18.93 3.81 -1.32
CA GLU A 151 -19.37 4.72 -2.38
C GLU A 151 -18.70 6.09 -2.25
N LYS A 152 -18.61 6.78 -3.39
CA LYS A 152 -18.16 8.17 -3.41
C LYS A 152 -19.20 8.99 -2.66
N GLY A 153 -18.83 9.49 -1.48
CA GLY A 153 -19.69 10.42 -0.74
C GLY A 153 -19.96 11.63 -1.63
N VAL A 154 -21.22 11.83 -2.01
CA VAL A 154 -21.67 13.13 -2.50
C VAL A 154 -21.60 14.03 -1.28
N THR A 155 -20.51 14.78 -1.15
CA THR A 155 -20.51 15.94 -0.27
C THR A 155 -21.51 16.91 -0.89
N ASN A 156 -22.78 16.80 -0.51
CA ASN A 156 -23.67 17.95 -0.59
C ASN A 156 -22.99 18.99 0.28
N CYS A 157 -22.21 19.87 -0.35
CA CYS A 157 -22.00 21.20 0.18
C CYS A 157 -23.40 21.79 0.21
N PHE A 158 -24.15 21.51 1.30
CA PHE A 158 -25.28 22.33 1.62
C PHE A 158 -24.68 23.72 1.83
N PRO A 159 -24.97 24.70 0.96
CA PRO A 159 -24.70 26.07 1.34
C PRO A 159 -25.48 26.26 2.64
N LEU A 160 -24.78 26.57 3.72
CA LEU A 160 -25.39 27.21 4.88
C LEU A 160 -25.99 28.51 4.33
N PHE A 161 -27.24 28.47 3.89
CA PHE A 161 -27.99 29.68 3.62
C PHE A 161 -28.14 30.42 4.95
N PRO A 162 -27.62 31.65 5.09
CA PRO A 162 -27.98 32.50 6.20
C PRO A 162 -29.34 33.09 5.84
N HIS A 163 -30.42 32.47 6.29
CA HIS A 163 -31.72 33.14 6.34
C HIS A 163 -31.99 33.54 7.78
N SER A 164 -31.50 34.74 8.09
CA SER A 164 -32.27 35.82 8.70
C SER A 164 -33.64 35.42 9.24
N TYR A 165 -33.73 35.22 10.55
CA TYR A 165 -35.00 35.39 11.25
C TYR A 165 -35.31 36.90 11.33
N PRO A 166 -36.49 37.36 10.88
CA PRO A 166 -36.89 38.75 11.04
C PRO A 166 -37.32 39.00 12.48
N ALA A 167 -37.04 40.22 12.94
CA ALA A 167 -37.58 40.78 14.16
C ALA A 167 -39.12 40.71 14.17
N LEU A 168 -39.70 40.22 15.27
CA LEU A 168 -41.05 40.57 15.69
C LEU A 168 -41.00 41.01 17.16
N LEU A 169 -40.65 42.28 17.33
CA LEU A 169 -41.10 43.12 18.42
C LEU A 169 -42.45 43.70 17.99
N SER A 170 -43.54 43.33 18.64
CA SER A 170 -44.72 44.19 18.79
C SER A 170 -45.62 43.73 19.95
N PHE A 171 -45.47 44.45 21.06
CA PHE A 171 -46.47 45.06 21.94
C PHE A 171 -47.97 44.66 21.92
N TYR A 172 -48.52 44.78 23.16
CA TYR A 172 -49.92 44.80 23.66
C TYR A 172 -50.56 43.43 23.89
N LEU A 173 -51.08 43.07 25.07
CA LEU A 173 -51.66 43.80 26.22
C LEU A 173 -50.97 43.50 27.57
#